data_AF-A0A662PQX7-F1
#
_entry.id   AF-A0A662PQX7-F1
#
_cell.length_a   1.000
_cell.length_b   1.000
_cell.length_c   1.000
_cell.angle_alpha   90.00
_cell.angle_beta   90.00
_cell.angle_gamma   90.00
#
_symmetry.space_group_name_H-M   'P 1'
#
loop_
_entity.id
_entity.type
_entity.pdbx_description
1 polymer ?
#
loop_
_entity_poly.entity_id
_entity_poly.type
_entity_poly.pdbx_seq_one_letter_code
_entity_poly.pdbx_strand_id
1 'polypeptide(L)'
;MVFASRIRDVKAISVYLENSPGSDLQYAKRVASFLGIEHLIRVFDLDELEDKILMVDRIARTFDPMEVRNRAAIYIALRYARGDEGRVAMTGDGGDELFAG
;
A
#
# COMPACT_ATOMS: atom_id res chain seq x y z
N MET A 1 0.24 16.35 -19.83
CA MET A 1 0.77 15.05 -19.37
C MET A 1 2.30 15.04 -19.53
N VAL A 2 3.02 15.83 -18.72
CA VAL A 2 4.48 16.06 -18.88
C VAL A 2 5.28 15.75 -17.60
N PHE A 3 4.63 15.53 -16.46
CA PHE A 3 5.34 15.24 -15.20
C PHE A 3 5.82 13.78 -15.08
N ALA A 4 5.12 12.83 -15.69
CA ALA A 4 5.46 11.40 -15.57
C ALA A 4 6.75 10.99 -16.30
N SER A 5 7.22 11.76 -17.28
CA SER A 5 8.36 11.38 -18.14
C SER A 5 9.74 11.56 -17.50
N ARG A 6 9.82 12.11 -16.28
CA ARG A 6 11.08 12.37 -15.57
C ARG A 6 11.37 11.45 -14.40
N ILE A 7 10.44 10.60 -13.99
CA ILE A 7 10.68 9.67 -12.87
C ILE A 7 11.17 8.35 -13.47
N ARG A 8 12.49 8.23 -13.59
CA ARG A 8 13.14 7.09 -14.27
C ARG A 8 13.25 5.83 -13.40
N ASP A 9 12.78 5.89 -12.15
CA ASP A 9 12.97 4.84 -11.16
C ASP A 9 11.79 4.80 -10.16
N VAL A 10 10.58 4.59 -10.67
CA VAL A 10 9.37 4.38 -9.84
C VAL A 10 9.15 2.90 -9.66
N LYS A 11 8.88 2.51 -8.41
CA LYS A 11 8.42 1.16 -8.07
C LYS A 11 6.97 1.21 -7.60
N ALA A 12 6.17 0.26 -8.04
CA ALA A 12 4.87 -0.02 -7.46
C ALA A 12 5.03 -0.94 -6.26
N ILE A 13 4.24 -0.73 -5.22
CA ILE A 13 4.21 -1.58 -4.03
C ILE A 13 2.78 -2.03 -3.78
N SER A 14 2.60 -3.32 -3.58
CA SER A 14 1.33 -3.89 -3.11
C SER A 14 1.57 -4.81 -1.92
N VAL A 15 0.68 -4.73 -0.95
CA VAL A 15 0.64 -5.65 0.20
C VAL A 15 -0.63 -6.46 0.15
N TYR A 16 -0.59 -7.71 0.59
CA TYR A 16 -1.80 -8.53 0.76
C TYR A 16 -1.67 -9.51 1.92
N LEU A 17 -2.82 -9.86 2.48
CA LEU A 17 -2.93 -10.82 3.57
C LEU A 17 -2.80 -12.25 3.02
N GLU A 18 -1.98 -13.07 3.68
CA GLU A 18 -1.80 -14.47 3.36
C GLU A 18 -3.14 -15.21 3.41
N ASN A 19 -3.34 -16.17 2.49
CA ASN A 19 -4.58 -16.96 2.37
C ASN A 19 -5.85 -16.14 2.07
N SER A 20 -5.70 -14.82 1.82
CA SER A 20 -6.76 -13.94 1.36
C SER A 20 -6.26 -13.00 0.25
N PRO A 21 -5.68 -13.52 -0.85
CA PRO A 21 -5.27 -12.67 -1.96
C PRO A 21 -6.53 -12.09 -2.60
N GLY A 22 -6.73 -10.78 -2.44
CA GLY A 22 -7.83 -10.07 -3.09
C GLY A 22 -7.70 -10.11 -4.62
N SER A 23 -8.80 -9.77 -5.30
CA SER A 23 -8.79 -9.60 -6.76
C SER A 23 -7.94 -8.40 -7.20
N ASP A 24 -7.72 -7.45 -6.30
CA ASP A 24 -6.89 -6.25 -6.45
C ASP A 24 -5.46 -6.55 -6.90
N LEU A 25 -4.82 -7.61 -6.40
CA LEU A 25 -3.45 -7.97 -6.76
C LEU A 25 -3.30 -8.24 -8.27
N GLN A 26 -4.30 -8.86 -8.88
CA GLN A 26 -4.27 -9.15 -10.32
C GLN A 26 -4.35 -7.86 -11.14
N TYR A 27 -5.17 -6.91 -10.72
CA TYR A 27 -5.28 -5.61 -11.37
C TYR A 27 -4.02 -4.77 -11.14
N ALA A 28 -3.46 -4.77 -9.93
CA ALA A 28 -2.21 -4.08 -9.63
C ALA A 28 -1.05 -4.58 -10.51
N LYS A 29 -0.92 -5.90 -10.67
CA LYS A 29 0.08 -6.52 -11.58
C LYS A 29 -0.11 -6.08 -13.03
N ARG A 30 -1.37 -6.02 -13.49
CA ARG A 30 -1.69 -5.56 -14.86
C ARG A 30 -1.30 -4.10 -15.07
N VAL A 31 -1.57 -3.23 -14.09
CA VAL A 31 -1.21 -1.80 -14.17
C VAL A 31 0.30 -1.61 -14.15
N ALA A 32 1.02 -2.29 -13.24
CA ALA A 32 2.47 -2.18 -13.18
C ALA A 32 3.15 -2.67 -14.47
N SER A 33 2.67 -3.79 -15.03
CA SER A 33 3.12 -4.31 -16.33
C SER A 33 2.84 -3.33 -17.47
N PHE A 34 1.62 -2.77 -17.53
CA PHE A 34 1.26 -1.76 -18.52
C PHE A 34 2.14 -0.50 -18.46
N LEU A 35 2.51 -0.06 -17.25
CA LEU A 35 3.36 1.10 -17.03
C LEU A 35 4.87 0.80 -17.17
N GLY A 36 5.26 -0.47 -17.23
CA GLY A 36 6.67 -0.89 -17.31
C GLY A 36 7.47 -0.58 -16.03
N ILE A 37 6.82 -0.57 -14.86
CA ILE A 37 7.45 -0.28 -13.56
C ILE A 37 7.67 -1.57 -12.77
N GLU A 38 8.74 -1.62 -11.98
CA GLU A 38 8.99 -2.73 -11.05
C GLU A 38 7.84 -2.81 -10.04
N HIS A 39 7.31 -4.01 -9.81
CA HIS A 39 6.22 -4.24 -8.87
C HIS A 39 6.70 -5.10 -7.71
N LEU A 40 6.92 -4.46 -6.56
CA LEU A 40 7.26 -5.13 -5.33
C LEU A 40 5.99 -5.58 -4.61
N ILE A 41 5.96 -6.84 -4.23
CA ILE A 41 4.78 -7.48 -3.67
C ILE A 41 5.15 -8.08 -2.31
N ARG A 42 4.46 -7.66 -1.25
CA ARG A 42 4.70 -8.13 0.12
C ARG A 42 3.47 -8.86 0.66
N VAL A 43 3.67 -10.10 1.05
CA VAL A 43 2.64 -10.93 1.73
C VAL A 43 2.85 -10.81 3.23
N PHE A 44 1.80 -10.53 4.00
CA PHE A 44 1.86 -10.55 5.47
C PHE A 44 0.78 -11.51 6.00
N ASP A 45 0.97 -12.04 7.20
CA ASP A 45 0.01 -12.94 7.85
C ASP A 45 -0.84 -12.20 8.90
N LEU A 46 -1.77 -12.93 9.53
CA LEU A 46 -2.64 -12.37 10.57
C LEU A 46 -1.86 -11.94 11.82
N ASP A 47 -0.82 -12.68 12.19
CA ASP A 47 0.01 -12.37 13.35
C ASP A 47 0.73 -11.01 13.14
N GLU A 48 1.34 -10.80 11.97
CA GLU A 48 1.94 -9.52 11.61
C GLU A 48 0.90 -8.39 11.58
N LEU A 49 -0.31 -8.65 11.07
CA LEU A 49 -1.39 -7.68 11.03
C LEU A 49 -1.82 -7.24 12.45
N GLU A 50 -2.03 -8.18 13.36
CA GLU A 50 -2.42 -7.91 14.76
C GLU A 50 -1.37 -7.06 15.47
N ASP A 51 -0.09 -7.42 15.33
CA ASP A 51 1.02 -6.64 15.86
C ASP A 51 1.05 -5.21 15.32
N LYS A 52 0.78 -5.03 14.01
CA LYS A 52 0.82 -3.71 13.39
C LYS A 52 -0.40 -2.87 13.74
N ILE A 53 -1.56 -3.48 13.94
CA ILE A 53 -2.77 -2.80 14.43
C ILE A 53 -2.48 -2.11 15.77
N LEU A 54 -1.85 -2.82 16.71
CA LEU A 54 -1.46 -2.26 18.02
C LEU A 54 -0.48 -1.08 17.89
N MET A 55 0.42 -1.15 16.91
CA MET A 55 1.37 -0.08 16.64
C MET A 55 0.69 1.14 15.99
N VAL A 56 -0.23 0.91 15.05
CA VAL A 56 -1.00 1.95 14.38
C VAL A 56 -1.94 2.66 15.33
N ASP A 57 -2.63 1.93 16.22
CA ASP A 57 -3.48 2.53 17.25
C ASP A 57 -2.71 3.53 18.11
N ARG A 58 -1.50 3.16 18.56
CA ARG A 58 -0.60 4.06 19.32
C ARG A 58 -0.23 5.33 18.55
N ILE A 59 -0.07 5.25 17.23
CA ILE A 59 0.31 6.38 16.37
C ILE A 59 -0.90 7.25 16.04
N ALA A 60 -2.01 6.62 15.66
CA ALA A 60 -3.19 7.27 15.10
C ALA A 60 -4.20 7.73 16.16
N ARG A 61 -4.14 7.18 17.38
CA ARG A 61 -5.04 7.48 18.52
C ARG A 61 -6.52 7.38 18.16
N THR A 62 -6.88 6.40 17.33
CA THR A 62 -8.26 6.12 16.93
C THR A 62 -8.54 4.63 17.04
N PHE A 63 -9.76 4.30 17.47
CA PHE A 63 -10.21 2.92 17.66
C PHE A 63 -11.21 2.48 16.58
N ASP A 64 -11.37 3.23 15.50
CA ASP A 64 -12.24 2.82 14.40
C ASP A 64 -11.67 1.55 13.72
N PRO A 65 -12.37 0.40 13.76
CA PRO A 65 -11.83 -0.85 13.24
C PRO A 65 -11.56 -0.83 11.73
N MET A 66 -12.33 -0.04 10.97
CA MET A 66 -12.15 0.11 9.53
C MET A 66 -10.90 0.93 9.22
N GLU A 67 -10.71 2.06 9.91
CA GLU A 67 -9.51 2.88 9.74
C GLU A 67 -8.24 2.15 10.17
N VAL A 68 -8.31 1.44 11.30
CA VAL A 68 -7.14 0.76 11.89
C VAL A 68 -6.65 -0.37 10.99
N ARG A 69 -7.56 -1.15 10.39
CA ARG A 69 -7.19 -2.20 9.42
C ARG A 69 -6.52 -1.61 8.17
N ASN A 70 -7.09 -0.56 7.58
CA ASN A 70 -6.52 0.07 6.40
C ASN A 70 -5.13 0.68 6.69
N ARG A 71 -5.01 1.40 7.80
CA ARG A 71 -3.74 2.01 8.22
C ARG A 71 -2.67 0.98 8.56
N ALA A 72 -3.02 -0.19 9.09
CA ALA A 72 -2.07 -1.28 9.30
C ALA A 72 -1.49 -1.81 7.98
N ALA A 73 -2.32 -2.02 6.97
CA ALA A 73 -1.86 -2.43 5.64
C ALA A 73 -0.95 -1.36 5.00
N ILE A 74 -1.34 -0.08 5.06
CA ILE A 74 -0.51 1.04 4.59
C ILE A 74 0.82 1.09 5.36
N TYR A 75 0.80 0.91 6.67
CA TYR A 75 2.00 0.89 7.49
C TYR A 75 2.96 -0.23 7.05
N ILE A 76 2.46 -1.46 6.84
CA ILE A 76 3.25 -2.58 6.33
C ILE A 76 3.87 -2.22 4.96
N ALA A 77 3.08 -1.63 4.06
CA ALA A 77 3.56 -1.22 2.74
C ALA A 77 4.68 -0.18 2.83
N LEU A 78 4.54 0.84 3.69
CA LEU A 78 5.55 1.87 3.89
C LEU A 78 6.82 1.33 4.55
N ARG A 79 6.69 0.38 5.49
CA ARG A 79 7.86 -0.28 6.10
C ARG A 79 8.61 -1.13 5.09
N TYR A 80 7.89 -1.84 4.22
CA TYR A 80 8.48 -2.60 3.13
C TYR A 80 9.17 -1.69 2.12
N ALA A 81 8.51 -0.60 1.69
CA ALA A 81 9.08 0.43 0.82
C ALA A 81 10.39 1.00 1.38
N ARG A 82 10.42 1.27 2.69
CA ARG A 82 11.61 1.81 3.36
C ARG A 82 12.76 0.81 3.40
N GLY A 83 12.47 -0.48 3.48
CA GLY A 83 13.47 -1.55 3.39
C GLY A 83 14.11 -1.64 2.00
N ASP A 84 13.36 -1.28 0.95
CA ASP A 84 13.82 -1.18 -0.44
C ASP A 84 14.34 0.23 -0.80
N GLU A 85 14.93 0.93 0.17
CA GLU A 85 15.52 2.27 0.00
C GLU A 85 14.54 3.40 -0.42
N GLY A 86 13.24 3.12 -0.43
CA GLY A 86 12.19 4.10 -0.73
C GLY A 86 12.16 5.24 0.28
N ARG A 87 12.15 6.49 -0.22
CA ARG A 87 12.10 7.72 0.60
C ARG A 87 10.77 8.45 0.56
N VAL A 88 10.04 8.32 -0.55
CA VAL A 88 8.78 9.02 -0.81
C VAL A 88 7.81 8.01 -1.41
N ALA A 89 6.58 7.97 -0.88
CA ALA A 89 5.49 7.16 -1.41
C ALA A 89 4.32 8.09 -1.77
N MET A 90 3.62 7.76 -2.85
CA MET A 90 2.37 8.40 -3.25
C MET A 90 1.25 7.38 -3.10
N THR A 91 0.08 7.83 -2.67
CA THR A 91 -1.11 6.97 -2.52
C THR A 91 -2.29 7.64 -3.24
N GLY A 92 -3.30 6.83 -3.61
CA GLY A 92 -4.56 7.32 -4.17
C GLY A 92 -5.63 7.64 -3.12
N ASP A 93 -5.27 7.65 -1.83
CA ASP A 93 -6.20 7.94 -0.73
C ASP A 93 -6.84 9.34 -0.90
N GLY A 94 -8.13 9.46 -0.60
CA GLY A 94 -8.91 10.69 -0.84
C GLY A 94 -9.56 10.78 -2.22
N GLY A 95 -9.30 9.85 -3.13
CA GLY A 95 -9.87 9.86 -4.49
C GLY A 95 -11.39 9.69 -4.50
N ASP A 96 -11.90 8.76 -3.70
CA ASP A 96 -13.33 8.44 -3.65
C ASP A 96 -14.12 9.62 -3.06
N GLU A 97 -13.57 10.28 -2.04
CA GLU A 97 -14.18 11.47 -1.42
C GLU A 97 -14.22 12.66 -2.37
N LEU A 98 -13.19 12.83 -3.21
CA LEU A 98 -13.12 13.93 -4.17
C LEU A 98 -14.07 13.75 -5.35
N PHE A 99 -14.29 12.51 -5.78
CA PHE A 99 -15.03 12.21 -7.02
C PHE A 99 -16.35 11.45 -6.79
N ALA A 100 -16.76 11.26 -5.53
CA ALA A 100 -17.93 10.46 -5.14
C ALA A 100 -17.89 9.05 -5.73
N GLY A 101 -16.72 8.42 -5.61
CA GLY A 101 -16.41 7.05 -6.04
C GLY A 101 -17.08 5.97 -5.22
#